data_AF-M4VIL5-F1
#
_entry.id   AF-M4VIL5-F1
#
_cell.length_a   1.000
_cell.length_b   1.000
_cell.length_c   1.000
_cell.angle_alpha   90.00
_cell.angle_beta   90.00
_cell.angle_gamma   90.00
#
_symmetry.space_group_name_H-M   'P 1'
#
loop_
_entity.id
_entity.type
_entity.pdbx_description
1 polymer ?
#
loop_
_entity_poly.entity_id
_entity_poly.type
_entity_poly.pdbx_seq_one_letter_code
_entity_poly.pdbx_strand_id
1 'polypeptide(L)'
;MKTYQTERNVPSILVTVGLIKAIEKETLLCTTQLTKEWSPEEKAELRDGLSISITDFFGTETLKSVADFKWDKFSDTTAKIEINLKYTNVRTNQECLFLTELNREKLKSRIFVEIKDSEPRIIAEHFIAEIGRTLESKKTWNGLLHPNEKAESFVSLFVLGTLLFGVLYENGDESKNSIYKAAMLTASAVSFSYLQFGSKLKPYIYFASNKAERYEKISNWVIGVAITAIIIPVAMNLITSHWK
;
A
#
# COMPACT_ATOMS: atom_id res chain seq x y z
N MET A 1 9.83 27.90 21.04
CA MET A 1 9.11 26.95 20.16
C MET A 1 9.82 25.62 20.22
N LYS A 2 9.08 24.52 20.04
CA LYS A 2 9.64 23.17 20.02
C LYS A 2 9.45 22.59 18.61
N THR A 3 10.36 21.70 18.21
CA THR A 3 10.23 20.92 16.99
C THR A 3 9.81 19.50 17.35
N TYR A 4 8.88 18.94 16.59
CA TYR A 4 8.51 17.53 16.68
C TYR A 4 8.41 16.97 15.27
N GLN A 5 8.91 15.75 15.11
CA GLN A 5 8.86 15.01 13.87
C GLN A 5 8.24 13.63 14.11
N THR A 6 7.47 13.15 13.14
CA THR A 6 6.83 11.84 13.19
C THR A 6 6.71 11.26 11.79
N GLU A 7 6.79 9.94 11.70
CA GLU A 7 6.78 9.19 10.45
C GLU A 7 5.85 7.98 10.58
N ARG A 8 5.10 7.70 9.51
CA ARG A 8 4.20 6.56 9.45
C ARG A 8 4.26 5.89 8.09
N ASN A 9 4.34 4.56 8.09
CA ASN A 9 4.23 3.77 6.87
C ASN A 9 2.84 3.91 6.26
N VAL A 10 2.79 4.10 4.95
CA VAL A 10 1.54 4.13 4.19
C VAL A 10 1.01 2.70 4.06
N PRO A 11 -0.31 2.45 4.21
CA PRO A 11 -0.87 1.13 3.93
C PRO A 11 -0.77 0.78 2.44
N SER A 12 -0.97 -0.49 2.11
CA SER A 12 -1.09 -0.87 0.70
C SER A 12 -2.35 -0.23 0.09
N ILE A 13 -2.22 0.53 -0.99
CA ILE A 13 -3.30 1.36 -1.55
C ILE A 13 -3.29 1.40 -3.08
N LEU A 14 -4.45 1.72 -3.66
CA LEU A 14 -4.60 2.15 -5.05
C LEU A 14 -4.52 3.68 -5.11
N VAL A 15 -3.51 4.19 -5.81
CA VAL A 15 -3.25 5.61 -6.00
C VAL A 15 -3.90 6.06 -7.30
N THR A 16 -4.90 6.93 -7.16
CA THR A 16 -5.58 7.61 -8.27
C THR A 16 -5.24 9.09 -8.26
N VAL A 17 -5.43 9.78 -9.39
CA VAL A 17 -5.30 11.25 -9.46
C VAL A 17 -6.22 11.92 -8.42
N GLY A 18 -7.43 11.39 -8.24
CA GLY A 18 -8.36 11.85 -7.21
C GLY A 18 -7.85 11.67 -5.77
N LEU A 19 -7.10 10.61 -5.48
CA LEU A 19 -6.46 10.43 -4.17
C LEU A 19 -5.36 11.47 -3.95
N ILE A 20 -4.50 11.70 -4.94
CA ILE A 20 -3.46 12.74 -4.85
C ILE A 20 -4.09 14.11 -4.61
N LYS A 21 -5.20 14.42 -5.30
CA LYS A 21 -6.00 15.64 -5.09
C LYS A 21 -6.56 15.75 -3.67
N ALA A 22 -7.03 14.64 -3.10
CA ALA A 22 -7.51 14.61 -1.73
C ALA A 22 -6.36 14.86 -0.75
N ILE A 23 -5.21 14.22 -0.94
CA ILE A 23 -4.03 14.43 -0.09
C ILE A 23 -3.54 15.89 -0.18
N GLU A 24 -3.43 16.45 -1.38
CA GLU A 24 -3.10 17.86 -1.58
C GLU A 24 -4.06 18.78 -0.82
N LYS A 25 -5.38 18.57 -0.99
CA LYS A 25 -6.40 19.38 -0.34
C LYS A 25 -6.32 19.29 1.18
N GLU A 26 -6.21 18.09 1.73
CA GLU A 26 -6.12 17.88 3.18
C GLU A 26 -4.82 18.45 3.74
N THR A 27 -3.69 18.29 3.04
CA THR A 27 -2.40 18.87 3.44
C THR A 27 -2.50 20.40 3.52
N LEU A 28 -3.09 21.04 2.51
CA LEU A 28 -3.31 22.49 2.53
C LEU A 28 -4.28 22.88 3.66
N LEU A 29 -5.37 22.12 3.85
CA LEU A 29 -6.34 22.39 4.91
C LEU A 29 -5.70 22.32 6.30
N CYS A 30 -4.99 21.24 6.61
CA CYS A 30 -4.32 21.08 7.89
C CYS A 30 -3.25 22.15 8.11
N THR A 31 -2.49 22.56 7.08
CA THR A 31 -1.54 23.67 7.22
C THR A 31 -2.26 25.00 7.47
N THR A 32 -3.38 25.27 6.79
CA THR A 32 -4.16 26.50 7.04
C THR A 32 -4.74 26.58 8.46
N GLN A 33 -4.87 25.46 9.16
CA GLN A 33 -5.34 25.46 10.55
C GLN A 33 -4.25 25.83 11.56
N LEU A 34 -2.97 25.91 11.16
CA LEU A 34 -1.86 26.31 12.03
C LEU A 34 -1.94 27.78 12.48
N THR A 35 -2.63 28.61 11.71
CA THR A 35 -2.72 30.06 11.95
C THR A 35 -4.17 30.50 11.82
N LYS A 36 -4.66 31.30 12.77
CA LYS A 36 -6.07 31.76 12.82
C LYS A 36 -6.39 32.79 11.75
N GLU A 37 -5.40 33.56 11.32
CA GLU A 37 -5.52 34.61 10.30
C GLU A 37 -4.42 34.39 9.27
N TRP A 38 -4.83 34.29 8.01
CA TRP A 38 -3.92 34.14 6.88
C TRP A 38 -4.04 35.35 5.99
N SER A 39 -2.94 36.07 5.77
CA SER A 39 -2.92 37.08 4.72
C SER A 39 -2.99 36.42 3.33
N PRO A 40 -3.45 37.14 2.31
CA PRO A 40 -3.41 36.65 0.92
C PRO A 40 -2.02 36.20 0.49
N GLU A 41 -0.97 36.90 0.95
CA GLU A 41 0.43 36.60 0.66
C GLU A 41 0.87 35.27 1.29
N GLU A 42 0.54 35.03 2.57
CA GLU A 42 0.87 33.77 3.26
C GLU A 42 0.17 32.57 2.59
N LYS A 43 -1.05 32.75 2.07
CA LYS A 43 -1.74 31.70 1.29
C LYS A 43 -1.07 31.42 -0.05
N ALA A 44 -0.50 32.44 -0.68
CA ALA A 44 0.26 32.27 -1.92
C ALA A 44 1.57 31.53 -1.66
N GLU A 45 2.31 31.92 -0.61
CA GLU A 45 3.53 31.24 -0.17
C GLU A 45 3.29 29.77 0.18
N LEU A 46 2.18 29.48 0.87
CA LEU A 46 1.79 28.11 1.18
C LEU A 46 1.60 27.27 -0.10
N ARG A 47 0.96 27.82 -1.12
CA ARG A 47 0.76 27.13 -2.40
C ARG A 47 2.07 26.97 -3.17
N ASP A 48 2.95 27.96 -3.13
CA ASP A 48 4.27 27.87 -3.76
C ASP A 48 5.21 26.88 -3.07
N GLY A 49 5.02 26.65 -1.76
CA GLY A 49 5.72 25.64 -1.00
C GLY A 49 5.27 24.21 -1.27
N LEU A 50 4.14 24.02 -1.97
CA LEU A 50 3.63 22.71 -2.37
C LEU A 50 4.29 22.27 -3.69
N SER A 51 4.73 21.02 -3.74
CA SER A 51 5.21 20.37 -4.95
C SER A 51 4.78 18.92 -5.00
N ILE A 52 4.42 18.46 -6.18
CA ILE A 52 4.04 17.07 -6.46
C ILE A 52 5.00 16.56 -7.52
N SER A 53 5.82 15.58 -7.18
CA SER A 53 6.78 14.97 -8.11
C SER A 53 6.29 13.59 -8.52
N ILE A 54 6.22 13.32 -9.82
CA ILE A 54 5.81 12.04 -10.40
C ILE A 54 7.02 11.48 -11.14
N THR A 55 7.56 10.37 -10.65
CA THR A 55 8.69 9.68 -11.28
C THR A 55 8.20 8.47 -12.06
N ASP A 56 8.63 8.39 -13.32
CA ASP A 56 8.41 7.26 -14.21
C ASP A 56 9.74 6.75 -14.80
N PHE A 57 9.68 5.96 -15.88
CA PHE A 57 10.89 5.45 -16.54
C PHE A 57 11.68 6.52 -17.28
N PHE A 58 11.03 7.59 -17.74
CA PHE A 58 11.64 8.65 -18.54
C PHE A 58 12.20 9.80 -17.70
N GLY A 59 11.70 9.98 -16.47
CA GLY A 59 12.25 10.94 -15.54
C GLY A 59 11.29 11.31 -14.42
N THR A 60 11.50 12.49 -13.84
CA THR A 60 10.62 13.06 -12.82
C THR A 60 10.00 14.34 -13.34
N GLU A 61 8.67 14.41 -13.34
CA GLU A 61 7.91 15.62 -13.59
C GLU A 61 7.49 16.23 -12.25
N THR A 62 7.69 17.54 -12.07
CA THR A 62 7.29 18.26 -10.85
C THR A 62 6.20 19.27 -11.19
N LEU A 63 5.10 19.18 -10.45
CA LEU A 63 3.90 20.02 -10.58
C LEU A 63 3.71 20.83 -9.30
N LYS A 64 3.11 22.01 -9.40
CA LYS A 64 2.72 22.80 -8.23
C LYS A 64 1.37 22.33 -7.65
N SER A 65 0.49 21.83 -8.51
CA SER A 65 -0.78 21.24 -8.10
C SER A 65 -1.10 20.01 -8.95
N VAL A 66 -1.88 19.07 -8.40
CA VAL A 66 -2.37 17.94 -9.21
C VAL A 66 -3.36 18.41 -10.27
N ALA A 67 -3.95 19.61 -10.10
CA ALA A 67 -4.81 20.20 -11.11
C ALA A 67 -4.09 20.49 -12.43
N ASP A 68 -2.77 20.64 -12.39
CA ASP A 68 -1.93 20.83 -13.58
C ASP A 68 -1.68 19.51 -14.34
N PHE A 69 -1.99 18.36 -13.72
CA PHE A 69 -1.86 17.05 -14.33
C PHE A 69 -2.97 16.85 -15.37
N LYS A 70 -2.57 16.69 -16.64
CA LYS A 70 -3.50 16.69 -17.79
C LYS A 70 -4.29 15.40 -17.98
N TRP A 71 -3.89 14.31 -17.34
CA TRP A 71 -4.44 12.98 -17.59
C TRP A 71 -5.26 12.47 -16.43
N ASP A 72 -6.29 11.66 -16.72
CA ASP A 72 -7.10 11.03 -15.67
C ASP A 72 -6.38 9.85 -14.99
N LYS A 73 -5.32 9.34 -15.62
CA LYS A 73 -4.55 8.16 -15.20
C LYS A 73 -3.06 8.43 -15.30
N PHE A 74 -2.30 7.72 -14.47
CA PHE A 74 -0.85 7.72 -14.52
C PHE A 74 -0.33 6.86 -15.66
N SER A 75 0.93 7.11 -16.04
CA SER A 75 1.64 6.25 -16.99
C SER A 75 1.79 4.83 -16.44
N ASP A 76 1.79 3.84 -17.33
CA ASP A 76 2.06 2.43 -16.98
C ASP A 76 3.45 2.24 -16.33
N THR A 77 4.36 3.21 -16.54
CA THR A 77 5.73 3.23 -16.02
C THR A 77 5.90 4.02 -14.71
N THR A 78 4.86 4.68 -14.19
CA THR A 78 4.96 5.49 -12.96
C THR A 78 5.41 4.64 -11.77
N ALA A 79 6.56 4.96 -11.20
CA ALA A 79 7.21 4.20 -10.13
C ALA A 79 7.00 4.83 -8.75
N LYS A 80 6.93 6.17 -8.69
CA LYS A 80 6.89 6.92 -7.44
C LYS A 80 6.14 8.23 -7.61
N ILE A 81 5.39 8.63 -6.57
CA ILE A 81 4.77 9.95 -6.44
C ILE A 81 5.15 10.51 -5.08
N GLU A 82 5.67 11.73 -5.06
CA GLU A 82 5.99 12.48 -3.85
C GLU A 82 5.12 13.73 -3.77
N ILE A 83 4.54 13.96 -2.60
CA ILE A 83 3.84 15.22 -2.28
C ILE A 83 4.62 15.88 -1.16
N ASN A 84 5.17 17.04 -1.44
CA ASN A 84 6.00 17.81 -0.52
C ASN A 84 5.35 19.16 -0.27
N LEU A 85 5.20 19.53 0.99
CA LEU A 85 4.85 20.88 1.40
C LEU A 85 5.91 21.39 2.37
N LYS A 86 6.53 22.52 2.04
CA LYS A 86 7.39 23.24 2.98
C LYS A 86 6.85 24.65 3.17
N TYR A 87 6.55 25.00 4.42
CA TYR A 87 6.01 26.30 4.79
C TYR A 87 6.73 26.85 6.02
N THR A 88 7.00 28.15 6.00
CA THR A 88 7.60 28.89 7.11
C THR A 88 6.86 30.21 7.27
N ASN A 89 6.16 30.39 8.39
CA ASN A 89 5.56 31.67 8.72
C ASN A 89 6.62 32.60 9.33
N VAL A 90 6.95 33.68 8.63
CA VAL A 90 8.01 34.63 9.03
C VAL A 90 7.64 35.40 10.31
N ARG A 91 6.36 35.63 10.59
CA ARG A 91 5.90 36.41 11.75
C ARG A 91 5.94 35.59 13.03
N THR A 92 5.50 34.34 12.96
CA THR A 92 5.37 33.47 14.13
C THR A 92 6.57 32.53 14.29
N ASN A 93 7.48 32.45 13.31
CA ASN A 93 8.54 31.44 13.21
C ASN A 93 8.02 30.00 13.23
N GLN A 94 6.75 29.80 12.83
CA GLN A 94 6.17 28.47 12.66
C GLN A 94 6.71 27.83 11.39
N GLU A 95 7.07 26.56 11.46
CA GLU A 95 7.54 25.80 10.31
C GLU A 95 6.75 24.49 10.19
N CYS A 96 6.40 24.14 8.95
CA CYS A 96 5.74 22.90 8.61
C CYS A 96 6.45 22.27 7.41
N LEU A 97 6.90 21.04 7.58
CA LEU A 97 7.40 20.18 6.52
C LEU A 97 6.55 18.93 6.48
N PHE A 98 5.93 18.69 5.34
CA PHE A 98 5.16 17.49 5.05
C PHE A 98 5.73 16.82 3.82
N LEU A 99 5.95 15.51 3.91
CA LEU A 99 6.36 14.66 2.80
C LEU A 99 5.49 13.41 2.82
N THR A 100 4.83 13.11 1.71
CA THR A 100 4.24 11.80 1.46
C THR A 100 4.93 11.18 0.26
N GLU A 101 5.60 10.05 0.49
CA GLU A 101 6.22 9.24 -0.55
C GLU A 101 5.34 8.01 -0.81
N LEU A 102 4.86 7.87 -2.04
CA LEU A 102 4.12 6.72 -2.52
C LEU A 102 4.99 6.00 -3.53
N ASN A 103 5.44 4.79 -3.20
CA ASN A 103 6.36 4.03 -4.03
C ASN A 103 5.80 2.61 -4.25
N ARG A 104 5.96 2.03 -5.44
CA ARG A 104 5.53 0.64 -5.69
C ARG A 104 6.05 -0.33 -4.62
N GLU A 105 7.23 -0.06 -4.06
CA GLU A 105 7.86 -0.81 -2.99
C GLU A 105 7.40 -0.37 -1.59
N LYS A 106 7.05 -1.34 -0.75
CA LYS A 106 6.57 -1.14 0.63
C LYS A 106 7.53 -0.32 1.49
N LEU A 107 8.83 -0.62 1.43
CA LEU A 107 9.85 -0.04 2.31
C LEU A 107 10.08 1.46 2.09
N LYS A 108 9.58 2.01 0.98
CA LYS A 108 9.80 3.42 0.60
C LYS A 108 8.52 4.25 0.68
N SER A 109 7.40 3.66 1.11
CA SER A 109 6.10 4.34 1.15
C SER A 109 5.78 4.85 2.56
N ARG A 110 5.78 6.17 2.73
CA ARG A 110 5.72 6.82 4.06
C ARG A 110 5.08 8.19 4.03
N ILE A 111 4.60 8.61 5.18
CA ILE A 111 4.19 9.98 5.50
C ILE A 111 5.16 10.48 6.57
N PHE A 112 5.75 11.64 6.35
CA PHE A 112 6.63 12.32 7.27
C PHE A 112 6.09 13.73 7.52
N VAL A 113 6.03 14.10 8.80
CA VAL A 113 5.58 15.42 9.23
C VAL A 113 6.57 15.94 10.25
N GLU A 114 7.07 17.16 10.03
CA GLU A 114 7.87 17.91 10.98
C GLU A 114 7.22 19.28 11.20
N ILE A 115 6.96 19.61 12.46
CA ILE A 115 6.30 20.85 12.87
C ILE A 115 7.17 21.54 13.91
N LYS A 116 7.31 22.86 13.76
CA LYS A 116 7.90 23.75 14.75
C LYS A 116 6.84 24.74 15.23
N ASP A 117 6.35 24.55 16.45
CA ASP A 117 5.23 25.29 17.02
C ASP A 117 5.34 25.41 18.57
N SER A 118 4.32 26.01 19.19
CA SER A 118 3.97 25.89 20.59
C SER A 118 3.54 24.46 20.99
N GLU A 119 2.72 23.80 20.17
CA GLU A 119 2.20 22.43 20.41
C GLU A 119 2.48 21.46 19.25
N PRO A 120 3.75 21.28 18.85
CA PRO A 120 4.11 20.64 17.59
C PRO A 120 3.69 19.16 17.50
N ARG A 121 3.63 18.47 18.65
CA ARG A 121 3.23 17.05 18.71
C ARG A 121 1.76 16.85 18.36
N ILE A 122 0.86 17.62 18.96
CA ILE A 122 -0.58 17.48 18.74
C ILE A 122 -0.92 17.77 17.28
N ILE A 123 -0.30 18.82 16.74
CA ILE A 123 -0.46 19.24 15.35
C ILE A 123 0.04 18.15 14.39
N ALA A 124 1.24 17.61 14.60
CA ALA A 124 1.81 16.62 13.71
C ALA A 124 1.03 15.29 13.73
N GLU A 125 0.60 14.84 14.90
CA GLU A 125 -0.24 13.63 15.02
C GLU A 125 -1.63 13.83 14.39
N HIS A 126 -2.21 15.03 14.50
CA HIS A 126 -3.44 15.37 13.78
C HIS A 126 -3.25 15.31 12.26
N PHE A 127 -2.15 15.88 11.76
CA PHE A 127 -1.76 15.81 10.35
C PHE A 127 -1.67 14.36 9.84
N ILE A 128 -0.93 13.51 10.56
CA ILE A 128 -0.82 12.09 10.22
C ILE A 128 -2.17 11.38 10.27
N ALA A 129 -3.03 11.73 11.23
CA ALA A 129 -4.35 11.11 11.35
C ALA A 129 -5.26 11.43 10.16
N GLU A 130 -5.34 12.70 9.74
CA GLU A 130 -6.22 13.11 8.63
C GLU A 130 -5.73 12.58 7.27
N ILE A 131 -4.42 12.67 7.00
CA ILE A 131 -3.84 12.07 5.80
C ILE A 131 -3.97 10.54 5.85
N GLY A 132 -3.77 9.94 7.02
CA GLY A 132 -3.96 8.51 7.25
C GLY A 132 -5.36 8.03 6.89
N ARG A 133 -6.41 8.73 7.36
CA ARG A 133 -7.81 8.41 7.00
C ARG A 133 -8.06 8.51 5.50
N THR A 134 -7.50 9.53 4.85
CA THR A 134 -7.60 9.71 3.41
C THR A 134 -7.01 8.51 2.66
N LEU A 135 -5.84 8.03 3.08
CA LEU A 135 -5.18 6.86 2.50
C LEU A 135 -5.92 5.56 2.80
N GLU A 136 -6.44 5.40 4.02
CA GLU A 136 -7.19 4.20 4.43
C GLU A 136 -8.44 3.95 3.58
N SER A 137 -9.09 5.02 3.10
CA SER A 137 -10.23 4.91 2.18
C SER A 137 -9.92 4.22 0.84
N LYS A 138 -8.63 4.14 0.47
CA LYS A 138 -8.12 3.50 -0.75
C LYS A 138 -7.27 2.26 -0.47
N LYS A 139 -7.34 1.74 0.76
CA LYS A 139 -6.60 0.54 1.17
C LYS A 139 -6.98 -0.66 0.31
N THR A 140 -5.97 -1.41 -0.12
CA THR A 140 -6.12 -2.67 -0.83
C THR A 140 -5.64 -3.82 0.03
N TRP A 141 -6.00 -5.03 -0.40
CA TRP A 141 -5.54 -6.27 0.21
C TRP A 141 -4.15 -6.69 -0.27
N ASN A 142 -3.48 -5.92 -1.15
CA ASN A 142 -2.17 -6.31 -1.66
C ASN A 142 -1.14 -6.38 -0.54
N GLY A 143 -1.34 -5.67 0.59
CA GLY A 143 -0.50 -5.81 1.78
C GLY A 143 -0.36 -7.25 2.30
N LEU A 144 -1.34 -8.13 2.03
CA LEU A 144 -1.24 -9.57 2.35
C LEU A 144 -0.18 -10.29 1.53
N LEU A 145 0.18 -9.78 0.34
CA LEU A 145 1.23 -10.33 -0.52
C LEU A 145 2.61 -9.77 -0.18
N HIS A 146 2.68 -8.90 0.83
CA HIS A 146 3.91 -8.31 1.35
C HIS A 146 3.99 -8.54 2.87
N PRO A 147 4.11 -9.81 3.30
CA PRO A 147 4.23 -10.17 4.71
C PRO A 147 5.39 -9.40 5.37
N ASN A 148 5.33 -9.25 6.70
CA ASN A 148 6.50 -8.78 7.44
C ASN A 148 7.48 -9.95 7.66
N GLU A 149 8.71 -9.65 8.06
CA GLU A 149 9.77 -10.65 8.27
C GLU A 149 9.32 -11.82 9.19
N LYS A 150 8.51 -11.51 10.21
CA LYS A 150 7.95 -12.52 11.12
C LYS A 150 6.98 -13.46 10.41
N ALA A 151 6.07 -12.92 9.59
CA ALA A 151 5.13 -13.70 8.81
C ALA A 151 5.84 -14.51 7.71
N GLU A 152 6.84 -13.94 7.04
CA GLU A 152 7.68 -14.68 6.07
C GLU A 152 8.39 -15.86 6.72
N SER A 153 8.98 -15.66 7.90
CA SER A 153 9.64 -16.71 8.67
C SER A 153 8.66 -17.82 9.02
N PHE A 154 7.45 -17.47 9.48
CA PHE A 154 6.41 -18.44 9.80
C PHE A 154 5.95 -19.24 8.58
N VAL A 155 5.67 -18.59 7.45
CA VAL A 155 5.27 -19.28 6.21
C VAL A 155 6.40 -20.17 5.70
N SER A 156 7.65 -19.74 5.83
CA SER A 156 8.82 -20.56 5.45
C SER A 156 8.95 -21.82 6.32
N LEU A 157 8.76 -21.69 7.63
CA LEU A 157 8.71 -22.83 8.55
C LEU A 157 7.54 -23.76 8.24
N PHE A 158 6.39 -23.20 7.88
CA PHE A 158 5.23 -23.99 7.46
C PHE A 158 5.51 -24.79 6.18
N VAL A 159 6.13 -24.18 5.17
CA VAL A 159 6.57 -24.86 3.94
C VAL A 159 7.53 -26.01 4.28
N LEU A 160 8.53 -25.76 5.12
CA LEU A 160 9.50 -26.79 5.51
C LEU A 160 8.83 -27.94 6.27
N GLY A 161 7.95 -27.62 7.22
CA GLY A 161 7.21 -28.61 8.01
C GLY A 161 6.28 -29.47 7.17
N THR A 162 5.56 -28.87 6.23
CA THR A 162 4.65 -29.59 5.32
C THR A 162 5.41 -30.48 4.33
N LEU A 163 6.56 -30.04 3.83
CA LEU A 163 7.46 -30.87 3.01
C LEU A 163 8.03 -32.05 3.80
N LEU A 164 8.57 -31.81 5.00
CA LEU A 164 9.13 -32.86 5.85
C LEU A 164 8.06 -33.88 6.25
N PHE A 165 6.87 -33.42 6.62
CA PHE A 165 5.75 -34.30 6.93
C PHE A 165 5.34 -35.13 5.71
N GLY A 166 5.24 -34.51 4.52
CA GLY A 166 4.90 -35.22 3.28
C GLY A 166 5.92 -36.31 2.87
N VAL A 167 7.20 -36.14 3.25
CA VAL A 167 8.27 -37.13 3.02
C VAL A 167 8.26 -38.23 4.09
N LEU A 168 8.06 -37.88 5.36
CA LEU A 168 8.12 -38.84 6.48
C LEU A 168 6.85 -39.71 6.60
N TYR A 169 5.73 -39.30 6.01
CA TYR A 169 4.44 -40.00 6.08
C TYR A 169 4.31 -41.17 5.09
N GLU A 170 5.41 -41.87 4.79
CA GLU A 170 5.42 -43.04 3.88
C GLU A 170 5.08 -44.38 4.58
N ASN A 171 4.91 -44.41 5.91
CA ASN A 171 4.79 -45.65 6.69
C ASN A 171 3.34 -46.08 7.04
N GLY A 172 2.32 -45.73 6.23
CA GLY A 172 0.92 -46.10 6.51
C GLY A 172 0.09 -46.47 5.27
N ASP A 173 -1.16 -46.84 5.51
CA ASP A 173 -2.15 -47.35 4.54
C ASP A 173 -2.23 -46.49 3.25
N GLU A 174 -1.79 -47.07 2.11
CA GLU A 174 -1.40 -46.34 0.89
C GLU A 174 -2.52 -45.46 0.30
N SER A 175 -3.78 -45.88 0.40
CA SER A 175 -4.90 -45.20 -0.27
C SER A 175 -5.27 -43.88 0.39
N LYS A 176 -5.39 -43.82 1.72
CA LYS A 176 -5.66 -42.58 2.47
C LYS A 176 -4.43 -41.67 2.50
N ASN A 177 -3.24 -42.27 2.59
CA ASN A 177 -1.98 -41.52 2.63
C ASN A 177 -1.71 -40.75 1.34
N SER A 178 -2.16 -41.24 0.18
CA SER A 178 -1.97 -40.56 -1.11
C SER A 178 -2.65 -39.17 -1.17
N ILE A 179 -3.88 -39.05 -0.65
CA ILE A 179 -4.64 -37.80 -0.65
C ILE A 179 -4.01 -36.79 0.31
N TYR A 180 -3.62 -37.22 1.51
CA TYR A 180 -2.94 -36.36 2.49
C TYR A 180 -1.57 -35.89 1.97
N LYS A 181 -0.78 -36.76 1.34
CA LYS A 181 0.51 -36.41 0.72
C LYS A 181 0.32 -35.39 -0.41
N ALA A 182 -0.65 -35.60 -1.29
CA ALA A 182 -0.97 -34.67 -2.36
C ALA A 182 -1.43 -33.30 -1.82
N ALA A 183 -2.26 -33.28 -0.77
CA ALA A 183 -2.70 -32.05 -0.13
C ALA A 183 -1.53 -31.27 0.51
N MET A 184 -0.62 -31.96 1.21
CA MET A 184 0.55 -31.33 1.84
C MET A 184 1.56 -30.79 0.81
N LEU A 185 1.83 -31.54 -0.26
CA LEU A 185 2.65 -31.06 -1.37
C LEU A 185 2.03 -29.85 -2.07
N THR A 186 0.71 -29.87 -2.27
CA THR A 186 -0.02 -28.73 -2.83
C THR A 186 0.06 -27.51 -1.91
N ALA A 187 -0.17 -27.68 -0.61
CA ALA A 187 -0.05 -26.60 0.37
C ALA A 187 1.36 -26.01 0.41
N SER A 188 2.39 -26.87 0.34
CA SER A 188 3.80 -26.46 0.26
C SER A 188 4.07 -25.65 -1.01
N ALA A 189 3.62 -26.16 -2.18
CA ALA A 189 3.82 -25.51 -3.47
C ALA A 189 3.10 -24.15 -3.55
N VAL A 190 1.87 -24.06 -3.03
CA VAL A 190 1.11 -22.80 -2.97
C VAL A 190 1.79 -21.79 -2.05
N SER A 191 2.23 -22.24 -0.86
CA SER A 191 2.86 -21.36 0.13
C SER A 191 4.24 -20.88 -0.36
N PHE A 192 5.02 -21.75 -1.00
CA PHE A 192 6.28 -21.39 -1.64
C PHE A 192 6.05 -20.40 -2.80
N SER A 193 5.05 -20.66 -3.65
CA SER A 193 4.70 -19.75 -4.76
C SER A 193 4.27 -18.38 -4.24
N TYR A 194 3.51 -18.33 -3.14
CA TYR A 194 3.15 -17.09 -2.48
C TYR A 194 4.38 -16.30 -2.01
N LEU A 195 5.37 -16.95 -1.38
CA LEU A 195 6.60 -16.28 -0.96
C LEU A 195 7.44 -15.77 -2.15
N GLN A 196 7.55 -16.55 -3.23
CA GLN A 196 8.41 -16.21 -4.37
C GLN A 196 7.79 -15.21 -5.35
N PHE A 197 6.47 -15.26 -5.53
CA PHE A 197 5.76 -14.54 -6.59
C PHE A 197 4.70 -13.59 -6.05
N GLY A 198 4.26 -13.70 -4.80
CA GLY A 198 3.18 -12.87 -4.25
C GLY A 198 3.44 -11.37 -4.39
N SER A 199 4.62 -10.91 -3.98
CA SER A 199 5.03 -9.50 -4.06
C SER A 199 5.19 -8.99 -5.50
N LYS A 200 5.50 -9.89 -6.44
CA LYS A 200 5.59 -9.60 -7.88
C LYS A 200 4.22 -9.54 -8.55
N LEU A 201 3.26 -10.30 -8.03
CA LEU A 201 1.91 -10.36 -8.58
C LEU A 201 1.16 -9.07 -8.32
N LYS A 202 1.20 -8.49 -7.11
CA LYS A 202 0.61 -7.16 -6.89
C LYS A 202 1.58 -6.28 -6.11
N PRO A 203 1.97 -5.11 -6.64
CA PRO A 203 2.83 -4.20 -5.92
C PRO A 203 2.11 -3.63 -4.69
N TYR A 204 2.90 -3.17 -3.72
CA TYR A 204 2.37 -2.70 -2.45
C TYR A 204 1.54 -1.41 -2.63
N ILE A 205 2.10 -0.46 -3.37
CA ILE A 205 1.36 0.70 -3.92
C ILE A 205 1.10 0.46 -5.39
N TYR A 206 -0.12 0.73 -5.81
CA TYR A 206 -0.55 0.55 -7.18
C TYR A 206 -1.03 1.86 -7.78
N PHE A 207 -0.46 2.29 -8.90
CA PHE A 207 -0.87 3.52 -9.58
C PHE A 207 -1.91 3.20 -10.65
N ALA A 208 -3.04 3.92 -10.61
CA ALA A 208 -4.10 3.79 -11.59
C ALA A 208 -3.58 4.16 -12.99
N SER A 209 -3.45 3.14 -13.84
CA SER A 209 -2.94 3.20 -15.20
C SER A 209 -3.74 2.21 -16.08
N ASN A 210 -3.44 2.12 -17.38
CA ASN A 210 -4.13 1.18 -18.26
C ASN A 210 -3.60 -0.25 -18.10
N LYS A 211 -2.30 -0.41 -17.83
CA LYS A 211 -1.67 -1.70 -17.53
C LYS A 211 -2.18 -2.27 -16.20
N ALA A 212 -2.08 -1.48 -15.14
CA ALA A 212 -3.23 -1.16 -14.32
C ALA A 212 -4.44 -2.12 -14.27
N GLU A 213 -5.54 -1.55 -14.72
CA GLU A 213 -6.85 -2.18 -14.84
C GLU A 213 -6.83 -3.50 -15.61
N ARG A 214 -6.00 -3.62 -16.66
CA ARG A 214 -5.88 -4.88 -17.42
C ARG A 214 -5.34 -6.00 -16.53
N TYR A 215 -4.28 -5.72 -15.79
CA TYR A 215 -3.66 -6.68 -14.91
C TYR A 215 -4.60 -7.04 -13.75
N GLU A 216 -5.30 -6.06 -13.18
CA GLU A 216 -6.31 -6.31 -12.15
C GLU A 216 -7.42 -7.26 -12.63
N LYS A 217 -7.98 -7.01 -13.83
CA LYS A 217 -9.00 -7.89 -14.44
C LYS A 217 -8.49 -9.31 -14.64
N ILE A 218 -7.28 -9.47 -15.17
CA ILE A 218 -6.67 -10.80 -15.37
C ILE A 218 -6.45 -11.48 -14.02
N SER A 219 -5.88 -10.77 -13.04
CA SER A 219 -5.61 -11.33 -11.71
C SER A 219 -6.89 -11.78 -11.01
N ASN A 220 -7.97 -11.00 -11.10
CA ASN A 220 -9.25 -11.34 -10.49
C ASN A 220 -9.90 -12.55 -11.19
N TRP A 221 -9.75 -12.66 -12.51
CA TRP A 221 -10.20 -13.84 -13.26
C TRP A 221 -9.43 -15.10 -12.85
N VAL A 222 -8.10 -15.03 -12.78
CA VAL A 222 -7.25 -16.17 -12.36
C VAL A 222 -7.57 -16.59 -10.92
N ILE A 223 -7.69 -15.64 -10.00
CA ILE A 223 -8.06 -15.91 -8.60
C ILE A 223 -9.45 -16.54 -8.54
N GLY A 224 -10.42 -16.02 -9.30
CA GLY A 224 -11.77 -16.58 -9.37
C GLY A 224 -11.77 -18.04 -9.84
N VAL A 225 -11.07 -18.35 -10.94
CA VAL A 225 -10.94 -19.71 -11.45
C VAL A 225 -10.26 -20.63 -10.43
N ALA A 226 -9.19 -20.18 -9.78
CA ALA A 226 -8.49 -20.97 -8.77
C ALA A 226 -9.38 -21.28 -7.55
N ILE A 227 -10.13 -20.28 -7.06
CA ILE A 227 -11.08 -20.46 -5.96
C ILE A 227 -12.17 -21.47 -6.36
N THR A 228 -12.77 -21.31 -7.55
CA THR A 228 -13.81 -22.22 -8.04
C THR A 228 -13.29 -23.65 -8.21
N ALA A 229 -12.07 -23.81 -8.74
CA ALA A 229 -11.42 -25.11 -8.89
C ALA A 229 -11.10 -25.80 -7.56
N ILE A 230 -10.94 -25.07 -6.46
CA ILE A 230 -10.74 -25.63 -5.12
C ILE A 230 -12.09 -25.92 -4.44
N ILE A 231 -13.03 -24.97 -4.48
CA ILE A 231 -14.30 -25.08 -3.76
C ILE A 231 -15.19 -26.17 -4.34
N ILE A 232 -15.31 -26.27 -5.67
CA ILE A 232 -16.24 -27.24 -6.30
C ILE A 232 -15.88 -28.69 -5.90
N PRO A 233 -14.63 -29.18 -6.04
CA PRO A 233 -14.30 -30.54 -5.64
C PRO A 233 -14.49 -30.80 -4.14
N VAL A 234 -14.15 -29.82 -3.28
CA VAL A 234 -14.35 -29.94 -1.83
C VAL A 234 -15.84 -30.03 -1.49
N ALA A 235 -16.66 -29.17 -2.08
CA ALA A 235 -18.11 -29.17 -1.88
C ALA A 235 -18.74 -30.46 -2.42
N MET A 236 -18.34 -30.94 -3.60
CA MET A 236 -18.80 -32.22 -4.14
C MET A 236 -18.42 -33.39 -3.25
N ASN A 237 -17.19 -33.41 -2.71
CA ASN A 237 -16.74 -34.47 -1.81
C ASN A 237 -17.56 -34.48 -0.50
N LEU A 238 -17.77 -33.31 0.12
CA LEU A 238 -18.62 -33.15 1.30
C LEU A 238 -20.05 -33.64 1.06
N ILE A 239 -20.65 -33.26 -0.07
CA ILE A 239 -21.98 -33.74 -0.45
C ILE A 239 -21.95 -35.27 -0.55
N THR A 240 -21.05 -35.85 -1.37
CA THR A 240 -20.99 -37.31 -1.55
C THR A 240 -20.68 -38.10 -0.27
N SER A 241 -20.00 -37.48 0.70
CA SER A 241 -19.70 -38.10 2.01
C SER A 241 -20.90 -38.14 2.96
N HIS A 242 -21.90 -37.27 2.76
CA HIS A 242 -23.16 -37.28 3.53
C HIS A 242 -24.22 -38.23 2.95
N TRP A 243 -24.05 -38.70 1.72
CA TRP A 243 -24.96 -39.64 1.05
C TRP A 243 -24.46 -41.10 1.05
N LYS A 244 -23.37 -41.38 1.78
CA LYS A 244 -22.87 -42.74 2.07
C LYS A 244 -23.10 -43.06 3.54
#